data_AF-A0A2V9CIP0-F1
#
_entry.id   AF-A0A2V9CIP0-F1
#
_cell.length_a   1.000
_cell.length_b   1.000
_cell.length_c   1.000
_cell.angle_alpha   90.00
_cell.angle_beta   90.00
_cell.angle_gamma   90.00
#
_symmetry.space_group_name_H-M   'P 1'
#
loop_
_entity.id
_entity.type
_entity.pdbx_description
1 polymer ?
#
loop_
_entity_poly.entity_id
_entity_poly.type
_entity_poly.pdbx_seq_one_letter_code
_entity_poly.pdbx_strand_id
1 'polypeptide(L)'
;MDARQELYHYLADREEKTESKAVLLEMATAIPPDPALHAQVGQLMLQAGQPQQALEQFQQALRLDGRNYEAMAGAGEADFQLGNDRDAIRYLENAIRADAQQKRRPGARANDSASREAEQAQVMRDLTIAQATVALDPSRPGLDPMERARRAIRDYDAAVTRIESCAKEHGMALPEPSRNLTPFTDAASDELAEVTLARHIEQLDPLMEFIFEMESTATENCGAPADATNAAIVRIGTRTRASHT
;
A
#
# COMPACT_ATOMS: atom_id res chain seq x y z
N MET A 1 23.49 -20.27 6.54
CA MET A 1 22.61 -19.30 5.86
C MET A 1 23.43 -18.21 5.21
N ASP A 2 24.48 -17.74 5.90
CA ASP A 2 25.35 -16.62 5.52
C ASP A 2 25.88 -16.69 4.08
N ALA A 3 26.47 -17.80 3.63
CA ALA A 3 27.03 -17.88 2.27
C ALA A 3 25.99 -17.74 1.13
N ARG A 4 24.75 -18.23 1.34
CA ARG A 4 23.68 -18.05 0.34
C ARG A 4 23.13 -16.63 0.36
N GLN A 5 23.09 -16.02 1.54
CA GLN A 5 22.69 -14.62 1.67
C GLN A 5 23.71 -13.68 1.03
N GLU A 6 25.00 -13.92 1.22
CA GLU A 6 26.07 -13.18 0.54
C GLU A 6 25.96 -13.33 -0.98
N LEU A 7 25.70 -14.55 -1.48
CA LEU A 7 25.45 -14.78 -2.90
C LEU A 7 24.22 -14.01 -3.41
N TYR A 8 23.12 -14.00 -2.65
CA TYR A 8 21.95 -13.19 -2.99
C TYR A 8 22.31 -11.71 -3.13
N HIS A 9 23.00 -11.12 -2.15
CA HIS A 9 23.40 -9.72 -2.21
C HIS A 9 24.33 -9.44 -3.40
N TYR A 10 25.30 -10.32 -3.64
CA TYR A 10 26.19 -10.21 -4.78
C TYR A 10 25.46 -10.21 -6.14
N LEU A 11 24.47 -11.10 -6.31
CA LEU A 11 23.67 -11.17 -7.54
C LEU A 11 22.69 -10.00 -7.65
N ALA A 12 22.10 -9.56 -6.53
CA ALA A 12 21.20 -8.42 -6.47
C ALA A 12 21.91 -7.11 -6.86
N ASP A 13 23.13 -6.90 -6.36
CA ASP A 13 23.96 -5.72 -6.69
C ASP A 13 24.35 -5.65 -8.17
N ARG A 14 24.37 -6.80 -8.86
CA ARG A 14 24.64 -6.92 -10.29
C ARG A 14 23.37 -6.87 -11.16
N GLU A 15 22.21 -6.63 -10.55
CA GLU A 15 20.90 -6.64 -11.18
C GLU A 15 20.52 -7.98 -11.83
N GLU A 16 21.13 -9.09 -11.40
CA GLU A 16 20.86 -10.44 -11.88
C GLU A 16 19.61 -11.01 -11.20
N LYS A 17 18.45 -10.34 -11.40
CA LYS A 17 17.19 -10.54 -10.68
C LYS A 17 16.65 -11.97 -10.75
N THR A 18 16.88 -12.69 -11.84
CA THR A 18 16.41 -14.06 -11.99
C THR A 18 17.21 -15.02 -11.11
N GLU A 19 18.54 -14.85 -11.09
CA GLU A 19 19.44 -15.71 -10.34
C GLU A 19 19.33 -15.44 -8.83
N SER A 20 19.24 -14.16 -8.43
CA SER A 20 19.01 -13.79 -7.03
C SER A 20 17.69 -14.36 -6.49
N LYS A 21 16.61 -14.32 -7.29
CA LYS A 21 15.33 -14.96 -6.94
C LYS A 21 15.43 -16.48 -6.80
N ALA A 22 16.20 -17.14 -7.66
CA ALA A 22 16.41 -18.59 -7.56
C ALA A 22 17.14 -18.97 -6.26
N VAL A 23 18.14 -18.18 -5.86
CA VAL A 23 18.84 -18.36 -4.58
C VAL A 23 17.87 -18.24 -3.40
N LEU A 24 16.96 -17.26 -3.41
CA LEU A 24 15.96 -17.11 -2.35
C LEU A 24 14.99 -18.30 -2.26
N LEU A 25 14.56 -18.84 -3.39
CA LEU A 25 13.72 -20.03 -3.42
C LEU A 25 14.46 -21.25 -2.83
N GLU A 26 15.75 -21.42 -3.15
CA GLU A 26 16.56 -22.48 -2.54
C GLU A 26 16.70 -22.28 -1.02
N MET A 27 17.00 -21.06 -0.58
CA MET A 27 17.10 -20.72 0.84
C MET A 27 15.82 -21.07 1.59
N ALA A 28 14.65 -20.78 1.02
CA ALA A 28 13.35 -21.08 1.61
C ALA A 28 13.08 -22.57 1.85
N THR A 29 13.71 -23.47 1.08
CA THR A 29 13.49 -24.93 1.23
C THR A 29 14.26 -25.55 2.39
N ALA A 30 15.28 -24.87 2.91
CA ALA A 30 16.22 -25.41 3.89
C ALA A 30 16.35 -24.55 5.15
N ILE A 31 15.32 -23.74 5.46
CA ILE A 31 15.30 -22.92 6.67
C ILE A 31 15.06 -23.82 7.88
N PRO A 32 15.93 -23.79 8.92
CA PRO A 32 15.65 -24.43 10.20
C PRO A 32 14.35 -23.90 10.83
N PRO A 33 13.72 -24.60 11.80
CA PRO A 33 12.54 -24.11 12.49
C PRO A 33 12.88 -22.97 13.47
N ASP A 34 13.30 -21.83 12.92
CA ASP A 34 13.67 -20.60 13.61
C ASP A 34 12.86 -19.42 13.02
N PRO A 35 12.02 -18.75 13.83
CA PRO A 35 11.18 -17.66 13.35
C PRO A 35 12.00 -16.48 12.79
N ALA A 36 13.19 -16.20 13.33
CA ALA A 36 14.02 -15.08 12.87
C ALA A 36 14.57 -15.34 11.47
N LEU A 37 15.00 -16.58 11.18
CA LEU A 37 15.51 -16.94 9.85
C LEU A 37 14.41 -16.93 8.79
N HIS A 38 13.20 -17.39 9.13
CA HIS A 38 12.05 -17.28 8.23
C HIS A 38 11.69 -15.81 7.96
N ALA A 39 11.68 -14.94 8.98
CA ALA A 39 11.45 -13.51 8.79
C ALA A 39 12.53 -12.85 7.92
N GLN A 40 13.79 -13.20 8.15
CA GLN A 40 14.91 -12.69 7.36
C GLN A 40 14.80 -13.06 5.87
N VAL A 41 14.52 -14.33 5.55
CA VAL A 41 14.33 -14.76 4.15
C VAL A 41 13.09 -14.08 3.54
N GLY A 42 12.01 -13.94 4.31
CA GLY A 42 10.83 -13.17 3.91
C GLY A 42 11.17 -11.73 3.53
N GLN A 43 12.01 -11.05 4.31
CA GLN A 43 12.44 -9.69 4.02
C GLN A 43 13.26 -9.60 2.72
N LEU A 44 14.16 -10.55 2.48
CA LEU A 44 14.91 -10.61 1.21
C LEU A 44 13.98 -10.84 0.02
N MET A 45 12.93 -11.65 0.19
CA MET A 45 11.89 -11.86 -0.83
C MET A 45 11.08 -10.59 -1.12
N LEU A 46 10.73 -9.79 -0.10
CA LEU A 46 10.11 -8.48 -0.31
C LEU A 46 11.01 -7.55 -1.13
N GLN A 47 12.29 -7.46 -0.76
CA GLN A 47 13.28 -6.67 -1.50
C GLN A 47 13.44 -7.13 -2.96
N ALA A 48 13.27 -8.44 -3.21
CA ALA A 48 13.30 -9.02 -4.55
C ALA A 48 11.98 -8.86 -5.34
N GLY A 49 10.96 -8.21 -4.77
CA GLY A 49 9.64 -8.05 -5.39
C GLY A 49 8.86 -9.38 -5.48
N GLN A 50 9.01 -10.23 -4.47
CA GLN A 50 8.34 -11.53 -4.33
C GLN A 50 7.41 -11.53 -3.11
N PRO A 51 6.40 -10.64 -3.05
CA PRO A 51 5.58 -10.49 -1.85
C PRO A 51 4.75 -11.73 -1.50
N GLN A 52 4.33 -12.51 -2.50
CA GLN A 52 3.61 -13.77 -2.25
C GLN A 52 4.50 -14.80 -1.53
N GLN A 53 5.72 -15.03 -2.02
CA GLN A 53 6.65 -15.96 -1.37
C GLN A 53 7.12 -15.42 -0.01
N ALA A 54 7.30 -14.11 0.11
CA ALA A 54 7.64 -13.47 1.38
C ALA A 54 6.56 -13.72 2.44
N LEU A 55 5.29 -13.54 2.08
CA LEU A 55 4.15 -13.80 2.96
C LEU A 55 4.16 -15.24 3.50
N GLU A 56 4.46 -16.22 2.66
CA GLU A 56 4.58 -17.62 3.09
C GLU A 56 5.65 -17.81 4.17
N GLN A 57 6.82 -17.17 4.01
CA GLN A 57 7.90 -17.23 4.99
C GLN A 57 7.54 -16.52 6.30
N PHE A 58 6.93 -15.34 6.24
CA PHE A 58 6.44 -14.66 7.44
C PHE A 58 5.36 -15.48 8.17
N GLN A 59 4.48 -16.15 7.44
CA GLN A 59 3.51 -17.06 8.04
C GLN A 59 4.17 -18.28 8.70
N GLN A 60 5.28 -18.81 8.16
CA GLN A 60 6.07 -19.83 8.87
C GLN A 60 6.66 -19.27 10.16
N ALA A 61 7.25 -18.08 10.13
CA ALA A 61 7.80 -17.43 11.31
C ALA A 61 6.72 -17.24 12.39
N LEU A 62 5.52 -16.78 12.01
CA LEU A 62 4.39 -16.59 12.93
C LEU A 62 3.80 -17.90 13.45
N ARG A 63 3.96 -19.03 12.75
CA ARG A 63 3.60 -20.36 13.28
C ARG A 63 4.56 -20.80 14.39
N LEU A 64 5.84 -20.46 14.26
CA LEU A 64 6.88 -20.79 15.25
C LEU A 64 6.84 -19.84 16.46
N ASP A 65 6.68 -18.55 16.20
CA ASP A 65 6.48 -17.51 17.22
C ASP A 65 5.40 -16.52 16.78
N GLY A 66 4.19 -16.72 17.30
CA GLY A 66 3.03 -15.88 17.04
C GLY A 66 3.12 -14.46 17.61
N ARG A 67 4.23 -14.07 18.25
CA ARG A 67 4.49 -12.69 18.73
C ARG A 67 5.70 -12.05 18.07
N ASN A 68 6.28 -12.68 17.05
CA ASN A 68 7.42 -12.14 16.34
C ASN A 68 7.01 -10.87 15.58
N TYR A 69 7.56 -9.72 15.99
CA TYR A 69 7.22 -8.43 15.38
C TYR A 69 7.63 -8.37 13.92
N GLU A 70 8.87 -8.78 13.58
CA GLU A 70 9.41 -8.66 12.22
C GLU A 70 8.56 -9.45 11.23
N ALA A 71 8.12 -10.64 11.65
CA ALA A 71 7.21 -11.45 10.87
C ALA A 71 5.81 -10.84 10.74
N MET A 72 5.28 -10.18 11.77
CA MET A 72 4.00 -9.46 11.66
C MET A 72 4.10 -8.24 10.73
N ALA A 73 5.15 -7.44 10.90
CA ALA A 73 5.40 -6.26 10.07
C ALA A 73 5.60 -6.66 8.61
N GLY A 74 6.47 -7.64 8.36
CA GLY A 74 6.74 -8.16 7.02
C GLY A 74 5.54 -8.84 6.36
N ALA A 75 4.72 -9.61 7.10
CA ALA A 75 3.46 -10.14 6.56
C ALA A 75 2.49 -9.01 6.18
N GLY A 76 2.43 -7.95 6.99
CA GLY A 76 1.62 -6.77 6.72
C GLY A 76 2.08 -6.01 5.47
N GLU A 77 3.40 -5.82 5.31
CA GLU A 77 3.99 -5.22 4.12
C GLU A 77 3.75 -6.10 2.88
N ALA A 78 3.89 -7.42 2.99
CA ALA A 78 3.63 -8.35 1.90
C ALA A 78 2.18 -8.29 1.43
N ASP A 79 1.21 -8.38 2.36
CA ASP A 79 -0.21 -8.22 2.03
C ASP A 79 -0.52 -6.83 1.47
N PHE A 80 0.16 -5.78 1.97
CA PHE A 80 0.05 -4.45 1.39
C PHE A 80 0.53 -4.43 -0.06
N GLN A 81 1.71 -4.97 -0.38
CA GLN A 81 2.20 -5.02 -1.76
C GLN A 81 1.30 -5.86 -2.68
N LEU A 82 0.68 -6.93 -2.16
CA LEU A 82 -0.28 -7.77 -2.89
C LEU A 82 -1.65 -7.11 -3.12
N GLY A 83 -1.95 -6.00 -2.43
CA GLY A 83 -3.26 -5.34 -2.49
C GLY A 83 -4.29 -5.92 -1.53
N ASN A 84 -3.89 -6.83 -0.63
CA ASN A 84 -4.73 -7.43 0.39
C ASN A 84 -4.87 -6.48 1.61
N ASP A 85 -5.41 -5.27 1.41
CA ASP A 85 -5.35 -4.20 2.43
C ASP A 85 -5.96 -4.59 3.78
N ARG A 86 -7.00 -5.43 3.80
CA ARG A 86 -7.62 -5.87 5.06
C ARG A 86 -6.69 -6.74 5.91
N ASP A 87 -5.96 -7.65 5.27
CA ASP A 87 -4.99 -8.49 5.96
C ASP A 87 -3.74 -7.70 6.33
N ALA A 88 -3.31 -6.77 5.46
CA ALA A 88 -2.26 -5.80 5.76
C ALA A 88 -2.58 -5.03 7.05
N ILE A 89 -3.77 -4.42 7.15
CA ILE A 89 -4.22 -3.71 8.35
C ILE A 89 -4.13 -4.61 9.59
N ARG A 90 -4.65 -5.84 9.51
CA ARG A 90 -4.65 -6.79 10.62
C ARG A 90 -3.23 -7.10 11.10
N TYR A 91 -2.31 -7.39 10.19
CA TYR A 91 -0.91 -7.70 10.52
C TYR A 91 -0.16 -6.48 11.06
N LEU A 92 -0.27 -5.32 10.41
CA LEU A 92 0.43 -4.09 10.80
C LEU A 92 -0.05 -3.57 12.17
N GLU A 93 -1.36 -3.60 12.44
CA GLU A 93 -1.88 -3.26 13.76
C GLU A 93 -1.36 -4.21 14.85
N ASN A 94 -1.29 -5.51 14.55
CA ASN A 94 -0.73 -6.50 15.48
C ASN A 94 0.75 -6.24 15.74
N ALA A 95 1.53 -5.88 14.72
CA ALA A 95 2.93 -5.51 14.88
C ALA A 95 3.09 -4.32 15.83
N ILE A 96 2.31 -3.24 15.63
CA ILE A 96 2.33 -2.05 16.50
C ILE A 96 1.95 -2.42 17.94
N ARG A 97 0.91 -3.26 18.12
CA ARG A 97 0.50 -3.75 19.46
C ARG A 97 1.61 -4.56 20.13
N ALA A 98 2.29 -5.45 19.39
CA ALA A 98 3.37 -6.28 19.91
C ALA A 98 4.58 -5.44 20.34
N ASP A 99 4.96 -4.44 19.56
CA ASP A 99 6.06 -3.51 19.87
C ASP A 99 5.75 -2.69 21.13
N ALA A 100 4.53 -2.15 21.24
CA ALA A 100 4.10 -1.41 22.42
C ALA A 100 4.14 -2.27 23.70
N GLN A 101 3.77 -3.56 23.59
CA GLN A 101 3.88 -4.50 24.71
C GLN A 101 5.33 -4.81 25.07
N GLN A 102 6.22 -4.94 24.07
CA GLN A 102 7.64 -5.18 24.28
C GLN A 102 8.32 -4.01 24.99
N LYS A 103 8.06 -2.77 24.55
CA LYS A 103 8.58 -1.53 25.16
C LYS A 103 8.15 -1.36 26.63
N ARG A 104 6.96 -1.86 26.99
CA ARG A 104 6.44 -1.81 28.36
C ARG A 104 7.05 -2.88 29.29
N ARG A 105 7.82 -3.83 28.76
CA ARG A 105 8.35 -4.95 29.55
C ARG A 105 9.59 -4.51 30.35
N PRO A 106 9.64 -4.71 31.69
CA PRO A 106 10.81 -4.36 32.49
C PRO A 106 12.08 -5.07 31.98
N GLY A 107 13.14 -4.30 31.76
CA GLY A 107 14.42 -4.83 31.26
C GLY A 107 14.50 -5.06 29.74
N ALA A 108 13.53 -4.58 28.95
CA ALA A 108 13.66 -4.57 27.50
C ALA A 108 14.85 -3.71 27.08
N ARG A 109 15.80 -4.29 26.34
CA ARG A 109 16.89 -3.53 25.70
C ARG A 109 16.32 -2.75 24.52
N ALA A 110 16.72 -1.48 24.40
CA ALA A 110 16.60 -0.76 23.14
C ALA A 110 17.60 -1.40 22.16
N ASN A 111 17.15 -2.36 21.35
CA ASN A 111 17.95 -2.78 20.21
C ASN A 111 17.93 -1.65 19.17
N ASP A 112 19.09 -1.47 18.53
CA ASP A 112 19.42 -0.56 17.41
C ASP A 112 18.27 0.37 16.96
N SER A 113 18.17 1.52 17.65
CA SER A 113 16.97 2.38 17.60
C SER A 113 16.67 2.93 16.21
N ALA A 114 17.70 3.19 15.40
CA ALA A 114 17.54 3.80 14.09
C ALA A 114 16.86 2.86 13.07
N SER A 115 17.34 1.62 12.96
CA SER A 115 16.75 0.61 12.07
C SER A 115 15.30 0.31 12.48
N ARG A 116 15.07 0.25 13.80
CA ARG A 116 13.74 -0.02 14.36
C ARG A 116 12.74 1.13 14.16
N GLU A 117 13.21 2.37 14.24
CA GLU A 117 12.38 3.55 13.97
C GLU A 117 12.00 3.64 12.48
N ALA A 118 12.93 3.31 11.58
CA ALA A 118 12.65 3.26 10.15
C ALA A 118 11.60 2.19 9.79
N GLU A 119 11.73 0.98 10.34
CA GLU A 119 10.72 -0.09 10.22
C GLU A 119 9.35 0.36 10.76
N GLN A 120 9.32 0.97 11.94
CA GLN A 120 8.08 1.46 12.53
C GLN A 120 7.43 2.55 11.68
N ALA A 121 8.23 3.45 11.11
CA ALA A 121 7.73 4.48 10.21
C ALA A 121 7.15 3.85 8.93
N GLN A 122 7.77 2.81 8.39
CA GLN A 122 7.24 2.07 7.24
C GLN A 122 5.93 1.37 7.58
N VAL A 123 5.87 0.63 8.69
CA VAL A 123 4.65 -0.03 9.18
C VAL A 123 3.49 0.96 9.34
N MET A 124 3.77 2.13 9.92
CA MET A 124 2.75 3.18 10.09
C MET A 124 2.30 3.75 8.74
N ARG A 125 3.21 3.97 7.79
CA ARG A 125 2.87 4.44 6.43
C ARG A 125 1.98 3.44 5.71
N ASP A 126 2.37 2.17 5.68
CA ASP A 126 1.60 1.13 4.97
C ASP A 126 0.23 0.94 5.63
N LEU A 127 0.16 1.03 6.96
CA LEU A 127 -1.11 0.92 7.68
C LEU A 127 -2.06 2.06 7.32
N THR A 128 -1.59 3.31 7.32
CA THR A 128 -2.46 4.45 7.00
C THR A 128 -2.92 4.43 5.54
N ILE A 129 -2.05 4.04 4.61
CA ILE A 129 -2.41 3.90 3.20
C ILE A 129 -3.40 2.74 3.01
N ALA A 130 -3.19 1.59 3.66
CA ALA A 130 -4.11 0.46 3.59
C ALA A 130 -5.51 0.82 4.16
N GLN A 131 -5.55 1.52 5.30
CA GLN A 131 -6.78 2.03 5.90
C GLN A 131 -7.50 3.00 4.96
N ALA A 132 -6.76 3.97 4.39
CA ALA A 132 -7.30 4.91 3.42
C ALA A 132 -7.84 4.18 2.18
N THR A 133 -7.12 3.18 1.67
CA THR A 133 -7.54 2.39 0.49
C THR A 133 -8.88 1.70 0.74
N VAL A 134 -9.05 1.04 1.89
CA VAL A 134 -10.33 0.39 2.24
C VAL A 134 -11.46 1.40 2.46
N ALA A 135 -11.13 2.58 2.99
CA ALA A 135 -12.10 3.64 3.25
C ALA A 135 -12.56 4.35 1.98
N LEU A 136 -11.67 4.52 1.00
CA LEU A 136 -11.89 5.30 -0.22
C LEU A 136 -12.36 4.45 -1.40
N ASP A 137 -12.00 3.17 -1.50
CA ASP A 137 -12.37 2.35 -2.66
C ASP A 137 -13.92 2.28 -2.87
N PRO A 138 -14.45 2.88 -3.96
CA PRO A 138 -15.88 2.89 -4.28
C PRO A 138 -16.33 1.63 -5.05
N SER A 139 -15.39 0.76 -5.44
CA SER A 139 -15.68 -0.53 -6.09
C SER A 139 -15.85 -1.68 -5.08
N ARG A 140 -15.62 -1.41 -3.79
CA ARG A 140 -15.67 -2.42 -2.73
C ARG A 140 -17.03 -3.14 -2.70
N PRO A 141 -17.06 -4.49 -2.63
CA PRO A 141 -18.31 -5.23 -2.54
C PRO A 141 -19.14 -4.86 -1.29
N GLY A 142 -20.46 -4.80 -1.49
CA GLY A 142 -21.44 -4.56 -0.43
C GLY A 142 -21.68 -3.08 -0.09
N LEU A 143 -21.15 -2.15 -0.87
CA LEU A 143 -21.49 -0.73 -0.76
C LEU A 143 -22.78 -0.40 -1.52
N ASP A 144 -23.64 0.42 -0.92
CA ASP A 144 -24.79 0.98 -1.62
C ASP A 144 -24.36 2.12 -2.57
N PRO A 145 -25.19 2.52 -3.55
CA PRO A 145 -24.82 3.57 -4.50
C PRO A 145 -24.44 4.92 -3.85
N MET A 146 -25.01 5.25 -2.69
CA MET A 146 -24.72 6.51 -2.00
C MET A 146 -23.32 6.50 -1.40
N GLU A 147 -22.93 5.42 -0.74
CA GLU A 147 -21.59 5.29 -0.15
C GLU A 147 -20.51 5.19 -1.23
N ARG A 148 -20.81 4.55 -2.38
CA ARG A 148 -19.91 4.56 -3.55
C ARG A 148 -19.72 5.97 -4.10
N ALA A 149 -20.80 6.73 -4.24
CA ALA A 149 -20.75 8.11 -4.68
C ALA A 149 -19.97 9.01 -3.71
N ARG A 150 -20.24 8.91 -2.40
CA ARG A 150 -19.51 9.64 -1.35
C ARG A 150 -18.01 9.44 -1.42
N ARG A 151 -17.60 8.19 -1.59
CA ARG A 151 -16.19 7.82 -1.73
C ARG A 151 -15.57 8.46 -2.97
N ALA A 152 -16.23 8.35 -4.13
CA ALA A 152 -15.73 8.93 -5.37
C ALA A 152 -15.66 10.46 -5.35
N ILE A 153 -16.63 11.15 -4.74
CA ILE A 153 -16.57 12.61 -4.57
C ILE A 153 -15.40 13.00 -3.66
N ARG A 154 -15.20 12.29 -2.55
CA ARG A 154 -14.04 12.53 -1.68
C ARG A 154 -12.70 12.30 -2.39
N ASP A 155 -12.62 11.27 -3.22
CA ASP A 155 -11.43 10.99 -4.04
C ASP A 155 -11.21 12.10 -5.07
N TYR A 156 -12.28 12.59 -5.69
CA TYR A 156 -12.24 13.73 -6.60
C TYR A 156 -11.68 14.99 -5.92
N ASP A 157 -12.20 15.36 -4.75
CA ASP A 157 -11.77 16.56 -4.03
C ASP A 157 -10.29 16.50 -3.63
N ALA A 158 -9.83 15.31 -3.19
CA ALA A 158 -8.43 15.07 -2.86
C ALA A 158 -7.52 15.21 -4.10
N ALA A 159 -7.93 14.61 -5.22
CA ALA A 159 -7.18 14.67 -6.47
C ALA A 159 -7.12 16.09 -7.05
N VAL A 160 -8.23 16.83 -7.03
CA VAL A 160 -8.29 18.25 -7.43
C VAL A 160 -7.32 19.08 -6.58
N THR A 161 -7.37 18.93 -5.27
CA THR A 161 -6.47 19.66 -4.35
C THR A 161 -5.00 19.40 -4.70
N ARG A 162 -4.64 18.14 -4.99
CA ARG A 162 -3.28 17.75 -5.34
C ARG A 162 -2.85 18.30 -6.70
N ILE A 163 -3.66 18.12 -7.74
CA ILE A 163 -3.31 18.56 -9.11
C ILE A 163 -3.27 20.08 -9.22
N GLU A 164 -4.14 20.82 -8.51
CA GLU A 164 -4.09 22.29 -8.46
C GLU A 164 -2.81 22.80 -7.79
N SER A 165 -2.40 22.18 -6.68
CA SER A 165 -1.14 22.50 -6.03
C SER A 165 0.05 22.23 -6.95
N CYS A 166 0.05 21.06 -7.60
CA CYS A 166 1.09 20.67 -8.57
C CYS A 166 1.15 21.66 -9.75
N ALA A 167 -0.01 22.04 -10.27
CA ALA A 167 -0.13 22.95 -11.40
C ALA A 167 0.37 24.36 -11.08
N LYS A 168 0.09 24.84 -9.88
CA LYS A 168 0.58 26.12 -9.40
C LYS A 168 2.11 26.14 -9.27
N GLU A 169 2.72 25.04 -8.85
CA GLU A 169 4.16 24.93 -8.70
C GLU A 169 4.90 24.82 -10.04
N HIS A 170 4.32 24.07 -11.00
CA HIS A 170 4.98 23.74 -12.27
C HIS A 170 4.44 24.49 -13.50
N GLY A 171 3.42 25.33 -13.35
CA GLY A 171 2.84 26.11 -14.45
C GLY A 171 2.14 25.26 -15.51
N MET A 172 1.51 24.15 -15.11
CA MET A 172 0.80 23.24 -16.02
C MET A 172 -0.67 23.63 -16.21
N ALA A 173 -1.27 23.17 -17.30
CA ALA A 173 -2.72 23.24 -17.48
C ALA A 173 -3.42 22.15 -16.65
N LEU A 174 -4.57 22.47 -16.08
CA LEU A 174 -5.40 21.49 -15.37
C LEU A 174 -6.12 20.57 -16.36
N PRO A 175 -6.27 19.27 -16.03
CA PRO A 175 -7.17 18.38 -16.76
C PRO A 175 -8.61 18.90 -16.70
N GLU A 176 -9.34 18.81 -17.81
CA GLU A 176 -10.72 19.28 -17.91
C GLU A 176 -11.70 18.10 -17.92
N PRO A 177 -12.72 18.08 -17.06
CA PRO A 177 -13.70 17.00 -17.04
C PRO A 177 -14.55 17.00 -18.32
N SER A 178 -14.99 15.81 -18.73
CA SER A 178 -15.95 15.69 -19.83
C SER A 178 -17.31 16.29 -19.45
N ARG A 179 -18.10 16.74 -20.43
CA ARG A 179 -19.39 17.43 -20.20
C ARG A 179 -20.40 16.64 -19.37
N ASN A 180 -20.32 15.31 -19.36
CA ASN A 180 -21.16 14.43 -18.55
C ASN A 180 -20.75 14.38 -17.08
N LEU A 181 -19.53 14.80 -16.74
CA LEU A 181 -19.02 14.83 -15.36
C LEU A 181 -19.27 16.17 -14.65
N THR A 182 -19.55 17.24 -15.40
CA THR A 182 -19.79 18.59 -14.84
C THR A 182 -20.85 18.65 -13.72
N PRO A 183 -21.94 17.84 -13.72
CA PRO A 183 -22.88 17.84 -12.60
C PRO A 183 -22.29 17.42 -11.26
N PHE A 184 -21.14 16.72 -11.26
CA PHE A 184 -20.46 16.20 -10.08
C PHE A 184 -19.20 16.98 -9.73
N THR A 185 -18.54 17.57 -10.73
CA THR A 185 -17.27 18.31 -10.56
C THR A 185 -17.45 19.79 -10.22
N ASP A 186 -18.56 20.40 -10.66
CA ASP A 186 -18.81 21.85 -10.50
C ASP A 186 -19.75 22.16 -9.32
N ALA A 187 -20.26 21.12 -8.65
CA ALA A 187 -21.26 21.28 -7.62
C ALA A 187 -20.68 21.96 -6.37
N ALA A 188 -21.22 23.12 -6.03
CA ALA A 188 -20.77 23.99 -4.93
C ALA A 188 -20.87 23.40 -3.50
N SER A 189 -21.32 22.14 -3.36
CA SER A 189 -21.37 21.41 -2.09
C SER A 189 -21.25 19.91 -2.34
N ASP A 190 -20.34 19.25 -1.64
CA ASP A 190 -20.05 17.81 -1.73
C ASP A 190 -21.35 16.99 -1.64
N GLU A 191 -22.26 17.32 -0.72
CA GLU A 191 -23.52 16.58 -0.50
C GLU A 191 -24.43 16.52 -1.74
N LEU A 192 -24.49 17.58 -2.56
CA LEU A 192 -25.28 17.57 -3.79
C LEU A 192 -24.61 16.72 -4.88
N ALA A 193 -23.28 16.76 -4.97
CA ALA A 193 -22.50 15.94 -5.89
C ALA A 193 -22.69 14.45 -5.54
N GLU A 194 -22.61 14.09 -4.26
CA GLU A 194 -22.82 12.73 -3.75
C GLU A 194 -24.19 12.20 -4.16
N VAL A 195 -25.27 12.96 -3.89
CA VAL A 195 -26.64 12.54 -4.20
C VAL A 195 -26.86 12.42 -5.71
N THR A 196 -26.27 13.33 -6.50
CA THR A 196 -26.43 13.33 -7.95
C THR A 196 -25.72 12.13 -8.56
N LEU A 197 -24.47 11.85 -8.15
CA LEU A 197 -23.71 10.69 -8.61
C LEU A 197 -24.36 9.38 -8.15
N ALA A 198 -24.92 9.32 -6.94
CA ALA A 198 -25.64 8.14 -6.47
C ALA A 198 -26.87 7.80 -7.32
N ARG A 199 -27.53 8.81 -7.91
CA ARG A 199 -28.65 8.63 -8.85
C ARG A 199 -28.19 8.28 -10.27
N HIS A 200 -26.97 8.67 -10.62
CA HIS A 200 -26.34 8.47 -11.92
C HIS A 200 -25.08 7.60 -11.79
N ILE A 201 -25.22 6.45 -11.12
CA ILE A 201 -24.08 5.62 -10.73
C ILE A 201 -23.31 5.05 -11.94
N GLU A 202 -23.91 5.07 -13.13
CA GLU A 202 -23.23 4.79 -14.40
C GLU A 202 -22.09 5.77 -14.72
N GLN A 203 -22.05 6.94 -14.09
CA GLN A 203 -20.97 7.93 -14.22
C GLN A 203 -19.84 7.71 -13.20
N LEU A 204 -19.95 6.72 -12.31
CA LEU A 204 -18.90 6.41 -11.34
C LEU A 204 -17.60 6.01 -12.03
N ASP A 205 -17.63 5.07 -12.96
CA ASP A 205 -16.40 4.59 -13.61
C ASP A 205 -15.73 5.70 -14.43
N PRO A 206 -16.45 6.50 -15.26
CA PRO A 206 -15.86 7.68 -15.92
C PRO A 206 -15.27 8.72 -14.95
N LEU A 207 -15.92 8.95 -13.81
CA LEU A 207 -15.39 9.86 -12.79
C LEU A 207 -14.09 9.32 -12.18
N MET A 208 -14.08 8.03 -11.81
CA MET A 208 -12.88 7.38 -11.27
C MET A 208 -11.72 7.36 -12.27
N GLU A 209 -11.99 7.13 -13.56
CA GLU A 209 -10.98 7.24 -14.62
C GLU A 209 -10.38 8.65 -14.69
N PHE A 210 -11.21 9.69 -14.62
CA PHE A 210 -10.75 11.07 -14.60
C PHE A 210 -9.92 11.39 -13.34
N ILE A 211 -10.33 10.90 -12.18
CA ILE A 211 -9.55 11.00 -10.93
C ILE A 211 -8.17 10.36 -11.11
N PHE A 212 -8.10 9.16 -11.69
CA PHE A 212 -6.84 8.46 -11.91
C PHE A 212 -5.94 9.14 -12.96
N GLU A 213 -6.52 9.85 -13.93
CA GLU A 213 -5.79 10.70 -14.86
C GLU A 213 -5.14 11.89 -14.14
N MET A 214 -5.91 12.60 -13.30
CA MET A 214 -5.38 13.70 -12.49
C MET A 214 -4.23 13.22 -11.59
N GLU A 215 -4.42 12.10 -10.89
CA GLU A 215 -3.40 11.53 -10.01
C GLU A 215 -2.15 11.04 -10.77
N SER A 216 -2.31 10.47 -11.97
CA SER A 216 -1.19 10.09 -12.84
C SER A 216 -0.40 11.32 -13.25
N THR A 217 -1.09 12.36 -13.71
CA THR A 217 -0.50 13.62 -14.16
C THR A 217 0.24 14.31 -13.00
N ALA A 218 -0.36 14.37 -11.81
CA ALA A 218 0.30 14.91 -10.62
C ALA A 218 1.53 14.08 -10.24
N THR A 219 1.48 12.75 -10.37
CA THR A 219 2.60 11.87 -10.02
C THR A 219 3.77 12.02 -11.00
N GLU A 220 3.49 12.21 -12.29
CA GLU A 220 4.50 12.43 -13.32
C GLU A 220 5.24 13.77 -13.16
N ASN A 221 4.53 14.82 -12.72
CA ASN A 221 5.09 16.17 -12.62
C ASN A 221 5.63 16.52 -11.23
N CYS A 222 4.99 16.01 -10.17
CA CYS A 222 5.28 16.35 -8.78
C CYS A 222 5.77 15.15 -7.93
N GLY A 223 5.88 13.96 -8.52
CA GLY A 223 6.30 12.75 -7.82
C GLY A 223 5.18 12.11 -7.00
N ALA A 224 5.51 11.01 -6.31
CA ALA A 224 4.55 10.23 -5.54
C ALA A 224 3.89 11.06 -4.41
N PRO A 225 2.60 10.81 -4.10
CA PRO A 225 1.91 11.53 -3.04
C PRO A 225 2.55 11.28 -1.67
N ALA A 226 2.64 12.34 -0.87
CA ALA A 226 3.21 12.27 0.48
C ALA A 226 2.17 11.87 1.54
N ASP A 227 0.89 12.10 1.28
CA ASP A 227 -0.21 11.77 2.19
C ASP A 227 -0.87 10.43 1.83
N ALA A 228 -1.49 9.81 2.83
CA ALA A 228 -2.09 8.49 2.68
C ALA A 228 -3.35 8.48 1.79
N THR A 229 -4.07 9.60 1.68
CA THR A 229 -5.29 9.72 0.88
C THR A 229 -4.95 9.60 -0.60
N ASN A 230 -4.09 10.48 -1.10
CA ASN A 230 -3.69 10.44 -2.52
C ASN A 230 -2.89 9.17 -2.85
N ALA A 231 -2.07 8.66 -1.92
CA ALA A 231 -1.40 7.37 -2.09
C ALA A 231 -2.39 6.20 -2.25
N ALA A 232 -3.50 6.23 -1.51
CA ALA A 232 -4.58 5.25 -1.65
C ALA A 232 -5.30 5.38 -3.00
N ILE A 233 -5.62 6.60 -3.45
CA ILE A 233 -6.28 6.84 -4.75
C ILE A 233 -5.43 6.29 -5.90
N VAL A 234 -4.12 6.59 -5.90
CA VAL A 234 -3.16 6.04 -6.87
C VAL A 234 -3.18 4.50 -6.84
N ARG A 235 -3.16 3.90 -5.63
CA ARG A 235 -3.21 2.43 -5.47
C ARG A 235 -4.50 1.84 -6.03
N ILE A 236 -5.65 2.43 -5.75
CA ILE A 236 -6.95 1.98 -6.29
C ILE A 236 -6.87 1.99 -7.82
N GLY A 237 -6.43 3.09 -8.43
CA GLY A 237 -6.33 3.22 -9.89
C GLY A 237 -5.38 2.21 -10.54
N THR A 238 -4.24 1.89 -9.92
CA THR A 238 -3.30 0.89 -10.46
C THR A 238 -3.87 -0.53 -10.46
N ARG A 239 -4.65 -0.91 -9.44
CA ARG A 239 -5.29 -2.25 -9.38
C ARG A 239 -6.42 -2.40 -10.38
N THR A 240 -7.23 -1.37 -10.55
CA THR A 240 -8.31 -1.37 -11.55
C THR A 240 -7.72 -1.61 -12.93
N ARG A 241 -6.66 -0.89 -13.31
CA ARG A 241 -5.98 -1.07 -14.61
C ARG A 241 -5.40 -2.49 -14.78
N ALA A 242 -4.76 -3.04 -13.75
CA ALA A 242 -4.21 -4.40 -13.78
C ALA A 242 -5.28 -5.50 -13.91
N SER A 243 -6.52 -5.22 -13.52
CA SER A 243 -7.64 -6.17 -13.64
C SER A 243 -8.27 -6.19 -15.05
N HIS A 244 -7.92 -5.23 -15.91
CA HIS A 244 -8.45 -5.08 -17.26
C HIS A 244 -7.45 -5.44 -18.39
N THR A 245 -6.21 -5.81 -18.04
CA THR A 245 -5.15 -6.28 -18.96
C THR A 245 -4.94 -7.78 -18.87
#